data_AF-S4MTE0-F1
#
_entry.id   AF-S4MTE0-F1
#
_cell.length_a   1.000
_cell.length_b   1.000
_cell.length_c   1.000
_cell.angle_alpha   90.00
_cell.angle_beta   90.00
_cell.angle_gamma   90.00
#
_symmetry.space_group_name_H-M   'P 1'
#
loop_
_entity.id
_entity.type
_entity.pdbx_description
1 polymer ?
#
loop_
_entity_poly.entity_id
_entity_poly.type
_entity_poly.pdbx_seq_one_letter_code
_entity_poly.pdbx_strand_id
1 'polypeptide(L)'
;MELLAASYIDEDRRPLHQILVDAYFVQHPGGDDHRAVQRLSICLMTLGMFVEDDADPRLGPRLHKRMVAHGGFRPLEPRPSAETLHSRMSAADVVRAAGAQEYRTLLRAWGAQVSEAWAAHHAQVREWIGRTLS
;
A
#
# COMPACT_ATOMS: atom_id res chain seq x y z
N MET A 1 -3.43 6.10 14.79
CA MET A 1 -3.55 7.57 14.72
C MET A 1 -2.23 8.31 14.97
N GLU A 2 -1.29 7.75 15.73
CA GLU A 2 0.03 8.39 15.97
C GLU A 2 1.00 8.27 14.77
N LEU A 3 1.07 7.10 14.12
CA LEU A 3 1.96 6.86 12.97
C LEU A 3 1.63 7.73 11.74
N LEU A 4 0.34 7.96 11.48
CA LEU A 4 -0.13 8.85 10.42
C LEU A 4 0.27 10.30 10.70
N ALA A 5 0.05 10.79 11.93
CA ALA A 5 0.42 12.14 12.31
C ALA A 5 1.95 12.37 12.23
N ALA A 6 2.75 11.41 12.72
CA ALA A 6 4.20 11.50 12.66
C ALA A 6 4.73 11.58 11.22
N SER A 7 4.11 10.86 10.28
CA SER A 7 4.50 10.91 8.87
C SER A 7 4.19 12.23 8.15
N TYR A 8 3.33 13.09 8.69
CA TYR A 8 3.06 14.42 8.13
C TYR A 8 4.02 15.49 8.65
N ILE A 9 4.49 15.34 9.88
CA ILE A 9 5.28 16.36 10.60
C ILE A 9 6.77 16.16 10.37
N ASP A 10 7.24 14.91 10.32
CA ASP A 10 8.64 14.57 10.14
C ASP A 10 9.03 14.65 8.65
N GLU A 11 9.98 15.54 8.33
CA GLU A 11 10.45 15.78 6.95
C GLU A 11 11.07 14.54 6.31
N ASP A 12 11.67 13.65 7.09
CA ASP A 12 12.28 12.42 6.61
C ASP A 12 11.23 11.32 6.34
N ARG A 13 10.08 11.38 7.03
CA ARG A 13 8.99 10.40 6.87
C ARG A 13 7.96 10.82 5.83
N ARG A 14 7.78 12.12 5.60
CA ARG A 14 6.79 12.66 4.66
C ARG A 14 6.93 12.09 3.23
N PRO A 15 8.13 11.93 2.66
CA PRO A 15 8.29 11.28 1.35
C PRO A 15 7.75 9.85 1.28
N LEU A 16 7.67 9.16 2.43
CA LEU A 16 7.30 7.76 2.53
C LEU A 16 5.84 7.55 2.98
N HIS A 17 5.12 8.64 3.26
CA HIS A 17 3.75 8.62 3.77
C HIS A 17 2.81 7.73 2.94
N GLN A 18 2.97 7.74 1.62
CA GLN A 18 2.08 6.95 0.76
C GLN A 18 2.27 5.44 0.98
N ILE A 19 3.51 4.93 1.12
CA ILE A 19 3.75 3.50 1.43
C ILE A 19 3.06 3.14 2.74
N LEU A 20 3.15 4.00 3.76
CA LEU A 20 2.51 3.78 5.05
C LEU A 20 1.00 3.62 4.93
N VAL A 21 0.35 4.53 4.22
CA VAL A 21 -1.10 4.51 4.03
C VAL A 21 -1.52 3.27 3.24
N ASP A 22 -0.84 2.99 2.13
CA ASP A 22 -1.22 1.89 1.25
C ASP A 22 -0.98 0.54 1.93
N ALA A 23 0.18 0.34 2.59
CA ALA A 23 0.45 -0.87 3.36
C ALA A 23 -0.60 -1.10 4.46
N TYR A 24 -1.05 -0.04 5.15
CA TYR A 24 -2.11 -0.17 6.16
C TYR A 24 -3.42 -0.64 5.55
N PHE A 25 -3.87 -0.04 4.45
CA PHE A 25 -5.14 -0.42 3.80
C PHE A 25 -5.10 -1.81 3.18
N VAL A 26 -3.96 -2.21 2.62
CA VAL A 26 -3.77 -3.53 2.03
C VAL A 26 -3.67 -4.62 3.10
N GLN A 27 -3.07 -4.32 4.27
CA GLN A 27 -3.02 -5.24 5.41
C GLN A 27 -4.38 -5.38 6.11
N HIS A 28 -5.23 -4.35 6.06
CA HIS A 28 -6.55 -4.32 6.70
C HIS A 28 -7.65 -4.10 5.64
N PRO A 29 -7.88 -5.08 4.73
CA PRO A 29 -8.87 -4.94 3.68
C PRO A 29 -10.29 -4.93 4.29
N GLY A 30 -10.83 -3.74 4.52
CA GLY A 30 -12.18 -3.56 5.07
C GLY A 30 -13.24 -3.41 3.99
N GLY A 31 -14.44 -3.94 4.24
CA GLY A 31 -15.63 -3.73 3.42
C GLY A 31 -15.63 -4.47 2.07
N ASP A 32 -16.83 -4.62 1.52
CA ASP A 32 -17.09 -5.28 0.23
C ASP A 32 -17.81 -4.36 -0.77
N ASP A 33 -18.09 -3.12 -0.38
CA ASP A 33 -18.71 -2.15 -1.27
C ASP A 33 -17.74 -1.66 -2.37
N HIS A 34 -18.29 -1.04 -3.41
CA HIS A 34 -17.51 -0.56 -4.55
C HIS A 34 -16.39 0.42 -4.17
N ARG A 35 -16.57 1.24 -3.12
CA ARG A 35 -15.53 2.17 -2.65
C ARG A 35 -14.42 1.44 -1.93
N ALA A 36 -14.76 0.44 -1.11
CA ALA A 36 -13.79 -0.44 -0.47
C ALA A 36 -12.92 -1.18 -1.50
N VAL A 37 -13.55 -1.79 -2.52
CA VAL A 37 -12.85 -2.48 -3.62
C VAL A 37 -11.95 -1.52 -4.38
N GLN A 38 -12.44 -0.33 -4.75
CA GLN A 38 -11.64 0.67 -5.45
C GLN A 38 -10.43 1.11 -4.62
N ARG A 39 -10.62 1.42 -3.34
CA ARG A 39 -9.53 1.86 -2.46
C ARG A 39 -8.46 0.79 -2.32
N LEU A 40 -8.87 -0.45 -2.01
CA LEU A 40 -7.95 -1.59 -1.89
C LEU A 40 -7.15 -1.79 -3.18
N SER A 41 -7.82 -1.72 -4.33
CA SER A 41 -7.19 -1.88 -5.64
C SER A 41 -6.12 -0.83 -5.91
N ILE A 42 -6.43 0.45 -5.65
CA ILE A 42 -5.50 1.56 -5.85
C ILE A 42 -4.31 1.47 -4.90
N CYS A 43 -4.56 1.16 -3.62
CA CYS A 43 -3.50 0.96 -2.64
C CYS A 43 -2.59 -0.22 -3.04
N LEU A 44 -3.14 -1.33 -3.53
CA LEU A 44 -2.36 -2.46 -4.03
C LEU A 44 -1.49 -2.10 -5.23
N MET A 45 -2.05 -1.39 -6.22
CA MET A 45 -1.31 -0.96 -7.40
C MET A 45 -0.11 -0.09 -7.03
N THR A 46 -0.34 0.91 -6.19
CA THR A 46 0.70 1.88 -5.81
C THR A 46 1.70 1.29 -4.83
N LEU A 47 1.26 0.48 -3.87
CA LEU A 47 2.16 -0.24 -2.96
C LEU A 47 3.14 -1.13 -3.75
N GLY A 48 2.63 -1.94 -4.69
CA GLY A 48 3.45 -2.76 -5.59
C GLY A 48 4.48 -1.92 -6.34
N MET A 49 4.06 -0.83 -6.98
CA MET A 49 4.99 0.09 -7.67
C MET A 49 6.10 0.63 -6.75
N PHE A 50 5.80 0.96 -5.50
CA PHE A 50 6.80 1.54 -4.58
C PHE A 50 7.78 0.49 -4.03
N VAL A 51 7.32 -0.74 -3.79
CA VAL A 51 8.12 -1.77 -3.09
C VAL A 51 8.71 -2.82 -4.02
N GLU A 52 8.14 -3.01 -5.21
CA GLU A 52 8.61 -3.98 -6.22
C GLU A 52 9.36 -3.28 -7.36
N ASP A 53 8.86 -2.13 -7.83
CA ASP A 53 9.44 -1.39 -8.97
C ASP A 53 10.29 -0.17 -8.56
N ASP A 54 10.46 0.07 -7.26
CA ASP A 54 11.16 1.22 -6.65
C ASP A 54 10.69 2.60 -7.16
N ALA A 55 9.41 2.73 -7.52
CA ALA A 55 8.82 4.01 -7.89
C ALA A 55 8.84 5.01 -6.71
N ASP A 56 8.99 6.31 -7.02
CA ASP A 56 9.00 7.37 -5.99
C ASP A 56 7.63 7.49 -5.29
N PRO A 57 7.53 7.22 -3.97
CA PRO A 57 6.26 7.31 -3.25
C PRO A 57 5.67 8.72 -3.19
N ARG A 58 6.46 9.77 -3.46
CA ARG A 58 5.97 11.15 -3.60
C ARG A 58 4.99 11.30 -4.77
N LEU A 59 5.00 10.38 -5.72
CA LEU A 59 4.04 10.34 -6.83
C LEU A 59 2.67 9.80 -6.41
N GLY A 60 2.55 9.21 -5.21
CA GLY A 60 1.35 8.62 -4.64
C GLY A 60 0.06 9.40 -4.87
N PRO A 61 -0.05 10.64 -4.36
CA PRO A 61 -1.28 11.43 -4.53
C PRO A 61 -1.67 11.65 -6.00
N ARG A 62 -0.68 11.83 -6.89
CA ARG A 62 -0.92 11.99 -8.34
C ARG A 62 -1.37 10.69 -8.98
N LEU A 63 -0.75 9.56 -8.62
CA LEU A 63 -1.12 8.23 -9.10
C LEU A 63 -2.53 7.84 -8.64
N HIS A 64 -2.83 7.99 -7.35
CA HIS A 64 -4.16 7.75 -6.77
C HIS A 64 -5.23 8.56 -7.51
N LYS A 65 -5.00 9.87 -7.71
CA LYS A 65 -5.94 10.73 -8.45
C LYS A 65 -6.20 10.21 -9.88
N ARG A 66 -5.16 9.77 -10.59
CA ARG A 66 -5.30 9.20 -11.94
C ARG A 66 -6.06 7.88 -11.92
N MET A 67 -5.75 6.98 -10.99
CA MET A 67 -6.38 5.66 -10.89
C MET A 67 -7.86 5.73 -10.48
N VAL A 68 -8.24 6.65 -9.58
CA VAL A 68 -9.65 6.89 -9.23
C VAL A 68 -10.48 7.25 -10.46
N ALA A 69 -9.93 8.03 -11.39
CA ALA A 69 -10.65 8.49 -12.58
C ALA A 69 -11.01 7.37 -13.58
N HIS A 70 -10.27 6.26 -13.57
CA HIS A 70 -10.54 5.12 -14.47
C HIS A 70 -11.68 4.21 -13.99
N GLY A 71 -11.86 4.05 -12.66
CA GLY A 71 -12.89 3.17 -12.11
C GLY A 71 -12.78 1.70 -12.54
N GLY A 72 -13.88 0.95 -12.43
CA GLY A 72 -13.98 -0.42 -12.98
C GLY A 72 -13.18 -1.50 -12.24
N PHE A 73 -12.93 -1.32 -10.95
CA PHE A 73 -12.24 -2.31 -10.12
C PHE A 73 -13.20 -3.45 -9.75
N ARG A 74 -12.76 -4.69 -9.98
CA ARG A 74 -13.47 -5.91 -9.57
C ARG A 74 -12.92 -6.42 -8.22
N PRO A 75 -13.75 -7.06 -7.38
CA PRO A 75 -13.30 -7.64 -6.13
C PRO A 75 -12.10 -8.59 -6.30
N LEU A 76 -11.22 -8.63 -5.30
CA LEU A 76 -10.05 -9.49 -5.26
C LEU A 76 -10.34 -10.69 -4.35
N GLU A 77 -10.95 -11.73 -4.92
CA GLU A 77 -11.35 -12.93 -4.18
C GLU A 77 -10.62 -14.19 -4.70
N PRO A 78 -10.18 -15.10 -3.82
CA PRO A 78 -10.28 -15.00 -2.37
C PRO A 78 -9.30 -13.95 -1.80
N ARG A 79 -9.72 -13.22 -0.76
CA ARG A 79 -8.81 -12.37 0.02
C ARG A 79 -7.82 -13.22 0.83
N PRO A 80 -6.57 -12.77 1.02
CA PRO A 80 -5.66 -13.41 1.97
C PRO A 80 -6.25 -13.42 3.37
N SER A 81 -5.97 -14.48 4.14
CA SER A 81 -6.42 -14.56 5.53
C SER A 81 -5.77 -13.47 6.39
N ALA A 82 -6.42 -13.08 7.49
CA ALA A 82 -5.83 -12.15 8.46
C ALA A 82 -4.48 -12.66 8.99
N GLU A 83 -4.35 -13.98 9.19
CA GLU A 83 -3.10 -14.64 9.57
C GLU A 83 -1.99 -14.43 8.52
N THR A 84 -2.31 -14.57 7.23
CA THR A 84 -1.35 -14.34 6.14
C THR A 84 -0.88 -12.88 6.12
N LEU A 85 -1.82 -11.94 6.25
CA LEU A 85 -1.55 -10.50 6.21
C LEU A 85 -0.71 -9.99 7.39
N HIS A 86 -0.78 -10.67 8.54
CA HIS A 86 -0.07 -10.32 9.78
C HIS A 86 1.03 -11.31 10.15
N SER A 87 1.45 -12.16 9.21
CA SER A 87 2.36 -13.27 9.48
C SER A 87 3.77 -12.87 9.92
N ARG A 88 4.24 -11.66 9.55
CA ARG A 88 5.62 -11.21 9.83
C ARG A 88 5.69 -9.83 10.46
N MET A 89 5.03 -8.83 9.85
CA MET A 89 5.17 -7.43 10.26
C MET A 89 3.81 -6.72 10.28
N SER A 90 3.75 -5.65 11.05
CA SER A 90 2.62 -4.75 11.13
C SER A 90 3.08 -3.30 11.25
N ALA A 91 2.12 -2.38 11.18
CA ALA A 91 2.37 -0.96 11.47
C ALA A 91 3.05 -0.75 12.85
N ALA A 92 2.84 -1.64 13.83
CA ALA A 92 3.43 -1.53 15.16
C ALA A 92 4.96 -1.71 15.15
N ASP A 93 5.50 -2.48 14.20
CA ASP A 93 6.95 -2.69 14.07
C ASP A 93 7.61 -1.44 13.49
N VAL A 94 6.96 -0.79 12.52
CA VAL A 94 7.43 0.46 11.91
C VAL A 94 7.44 1.61 12.91
N VAL A 95 6.46 1.68 13.83
CA VAL A 95 6.40 2.70 14.90
C VAL A 95 7.63 2.66 15.80
N ARG A 96 8.22 1.48 16.00
CA ARG A 96 9.35 1.27 16.94
C ARG A 96 10.70 1.67 16.35
N ALA A 97 10.76 2.14 15.10
CA ALA A 97 12.00 2.59 14.48
C ALA A 97 12.68 3.70 15.28
N ALA A 98 13.96 3.53 15.59
CA ALA A 98 14.79 4.47 16.36
C ALA A 98 15.28 5.68 15.52
N GLY A 99 15.05 5.69 14.20
CA GLY A 99 15.44 6.79 13.32
C GLY A 99 14.94 6.64 11.89
N ALA A 100 15.20 7.67 11.06
CA ALA A 100 14.69 7.76 9.69
C ALA A 100 15.13 6.59 8.78
N GLN A 101 16.39 6.16 8.88
CA GLN A 101 16.91 5.07 8.06
C GLN A 101 16.26 3.71 8.41
N GLU A 102 16.09 3.44 9.70
CA GLU A 102 15.42 2.23 10.17
C GLU A 102 13.94 2.27 9.80
N TYR A 103 13.27 3.41 9.99
CA TYR A 103 11.88 3.62 9.57
C TYR A 103 11.68 3.30 8.09
N ARG A 104 12.55 3.84 7.22
CA ARG A 104 12.51 3.56 5.77
C ARG A 104 12.66 2.07 5.47
N THR A 105 13.58 1.40 6.16
CA THR A 105 13.87 -0.02 5.97
C THR A 105 12.68 -0.87 6.39
N LEU A 106 12.16 -0.65 7.61
CA LEU A 106 11.02 -1.39 8.15
C LEU A 106 9.75 -1.12 7.35
N LEU A 107 9.53 0.11 6.90
CA LEU A 107 8.35 0.47 6.13
C LEU A 107 8.34 -0.21 4.77
N ARG A 108 9.49 -0.24 4.07
CA ARG A 108 9.60 -0.96 2.79
C ARG A 108 9.46 -2.47 2.99
N ALA A 109 10.05 -3.04 4.04
CA ALA A 109 9.91 -4.46 4.37
C ALA A 109 8.45 -4.84 4.67
N TRP A 110 7.74 -4.03 5.47
CA TRP A 110 6.32 -4.24 5.76
C TRP A 110 5.47 -4.11 4.49
N GLY A 111 5.70 -3.07 3.68
CA GLY A 111 4.99 -2.89 2.42
C GLY A 111 5.20 -4.06 1.44
N ALA A 112 6.43 -4.56 1.32
CA ALA A 112 6.76 -5.72 0.49
C ALA A 112 6.07 -7.00 0.99
N GLN A 113 6.10 -7.27 2.29
CA GLN A 113 5.42 -8.42 2.88
C GLN A 113 3.91 -8.38 2.67
N VAL A 114 3.32 -7.19 2.81
CA VAL A 114 1.89 -7.01 2.59
C VAL A 114 1.55 -7.16 1.11
N SER A 115 2.36 -6.63 0.18
CA SER A 115 2.18 -6.86 -1.27
C SER A 115 2.30 -8.35 -1.63
N GLU A 116 3.28 -9.05 -1.05
CA GLU A 116 3.52 -10.49 -1.26
C GLU A 116 2.32 -11.34 -0.80
N ALA A 117 1.66 -10.97 0.30
CA ALA A 117 0.45 -11.65 0.76
C ALA A 117 -0.68 -11.65 -0.30
N TRP A 118 -0.66 -10.69 -1.23
CA TRP A 118 -1.59 -10.58 -2.35
C TRP A 118 -1.04 -11.13 -3.68
N ALA A 119 0.04 -11.93 -3.67
CA ALA A 119 0.72 -12.44 -4.87
C ALA A 119 -0.23 -13.13 -5.88
N ALA A 120 -1.24 -13.86 -5.41
CA ALA A 120 -2.24 -14.50 -6.27
C ALA A 120 -2.99 -13.51 -7.20
N HIS A 121 -3.03 -12.23 -6.82
CA HIS A 121 -3.74 -11.17 -7.51
C HIS A 121 -2.83 -10.23 -8.32
N HIS A 122 -1.51 -10.43 -8.28
CA HIS A 122 -0.54 -9.54 -8.93
C HIS A 122 -0.76 -9.40 -10.44
N ALA A 123 -1.20 -10.45 -11.13
CA ALA A 123 -1.53 -10.37 -12.56
C ALA A 123 -2.67 -9.38 -12.84
N GLN A 124 -3.71 -9.39 -12.01
CA GLN A 124 -4.83 -8.45 -12.10
C GLN A 124 -4.42 -7.03 -11.72
N VAL A 125 -3.56 -6.86 -10.71
CA VAL A 125 -3.02 -5.55 -10.33
C VAL A 125 -2.21 -4.95 -11.49
N ARG A 126 -1.35 -5.74 -12.15
CA ARG A 126 -0.58 -5.29 -13.33
C ARG A 126 -1.49 -4.94 -14.51
N GLU A 127 -2.55 -5.70 -14.76
CA GLU A 127 -3.57 -5.37 -15.78
C GLU A 127 -4.16 -3.97 -15.52
N TRP A 128 -4.52 -3.68 -14.27
CA TRP A 128 -5.03 -2.36 -13.90
C TRP A 128 -4.00 -1.26 -14.07
N ILE A 129 -2.74 -1.48 -13.67
CA ILE A 129 -1.65 -0.52 -13.85
C ILE A 129 -1.52 -0.16 -15.34
N GLY A 130 -1.48 -1.16 -16.22
CA GLY A 130 -1.40 -0.96 -17.66
C GLY A 130 -2.55 -0.10 -18.21
N ARG A 131 -3.80 -0.39 -17.82
CA ARG A 131 -4.98 0.37 -18.29
C ARG A 131 -5.07 1.79 -17.73
N THR A 132 -4.52 2.02 -16.53
CA THR A 132 -4.60 3.32 -15.86
C THR A 132 -3.44 4.24 -16.23
N LEU A 133 -2.28 3.70 -16.61
CA LEU A 133 -1.08 4.49 -16.91
C LEU A 133 -0.78 4.63 -18.41
N SER A 134 -1.44 3.86 -19.28
CA SER A 134 -1.53 4.15 -20.72
C SER A 134 -2.17 5.51 -20.96
#